data_AF-A0AA86L5G7-F1
#
_entry.id   AF-A0AA86L5G7-F1
#
_cell.length_a   1.000
_cell.length_b   1.000
_cell.length_c   1.000
_cell.angle_alpha   90.00
_cell.angle_beta   90.00
_cell.angle_gamma   90.00
#
_symmetry.space_group_name_H-M   'P 1'
#
loop_
_entity.id
_entity.type
_entity.pdbx_description
1 polymer ?
#
loop_
_entity_poly.entity_id
_entity_poly.type
_entity_poly.pdbx_seq_one_letter_code
_entity_poly.pdbx_strand_id
1 'polypeptide(L)'
;MHAGTGRSDRPWAAMAALAALLLALTAAALIAAPPARSQGESGGRFLGVASCAGSTCHGRMEGDGTVVRQDELMRWQDPSTPGGAHSRAWAVLGNGRSQFIARNLGIGDPARAPMCLGCHSDAAVSRGTAPLADGVSCESCHGPAGGWIASHYAGVGTNANPGAEMREKHLANLRAGLRKLEDPVVRAGVCVDCHFGAAGEGQFVTHRIMAAGHPRIAFELDLFSSLQAHHQEDEDYGWRKFGAPSARTDHVQMWAVGQATALERSLALFQSKRGTEGIFPEFFFLDCHSCHRRIYDQAKPVKTSLDNPGRPGIPEGMPPYNDENLIMLAAAARVAAPALADQLAVRSAAFHRAMATDRPSAVAAAAQLAQTVAALKGAFAARRFAGTDTFTMVDAIAAKAVSDRFTDYAGSQQAVMGVDTLLGAMVSSGRVTVGAAAGIRSDIDRAYTAVADPNSYKPSEFHAALGRAVQAIRALR
;
A
#
# COMPACT_ATOMS: atom_id res chain seq x y z
N MET A 1 -84.54 -23.12 -48.67
CA MET A 1 -83.15 -23.42 -49.08
C MET A 1 -82.22 -22.42 -48.43
N HIS A 2 -81.09 -22.94 -47.93
CA HIS A 2 -79.94 -22.29 -47.28
C HIS A 2 -80.08 -21.73 -45.85
N ALA A 3 -79.49 -22.52 -44.96
CA ALA A 3 -79.15 -22.24 -43.57
C ALA A 3 -78.02 -21.19 -43.47
N GLY A 4 -78.20 -20.21 -42.58
CA GLY A 4 -77.12 -19.36 -42.08
C GLY A 4 -76.65 -19.87 -40.73
N THR A 5 -75.43 -20.37 -40.67
CA THR A 5 -74.76 -20.84 -39.45
C THR A 5 -74.29 -19.63 -38.62
N GLY A 6 -74.92 -19.41 -37.48
CA GLY A 6 -74.43 -18.47 -36.46
C GLY A 6 -73.15 -18.99 -35.82
N ARG A 7 -72.04 -18.31 -36.08
CA ARG A 7 -70.74 -18.53 -35.41
C ARG A 7 -70.85 -17.99 -33.99
N SER A 8 -71.02 -18.86 -32.99
CA SER A 8 -70.85 -18.50 -31.58
C SER A 8 -69.36 -18.58 -31.27
N ASP A 9 -68.68 -17.45 -31.42
CA ASP A 9 -67.27 -17.30 -31.07
C ASP A 9 -67.10 -17.53 -29.57
N ARG A 10 -66.39 -18.60 -29.23
CA ARG A 10 -66.21 -19.12 -27.87
C ARG A 10 -65.26 -18.16 -27.11
N PRO A 11 -65.71 -17.42 -26.08
CA PRO A 11 -64.86 -16.50 -25.32
C PRO A 11 -63.77 -17.23 -24.50
N TRP A 12 -63.84 -18.56 -24.44
CA TRP A 12 -62.95 -19.40 -23.64
C TRP A 12 -61.56 -19.55 -24.26
N ALA A 13 -61.44 -19.50 -25.58
CA ALA A 13 -60.13 -19.59 -26.26
C ALA A 13 -59.28 -18.34 -26.00
N ALA A 14 -59.92 -17.15 -26.02
CA ALA A 14 -59.24 -15.90 -25.70
C ALA A 14 -58.85 -15.82 -24.22
N MET A 15 -59.72 -16.28 -23.31
CA MET A 15 -59.40 -16.34 -21.87
C MET A 15 -58.28 -17.34 -21.55
N ALA A 16 -58.26 -18.50 -22.20
CA ALA A 16 -57.20 -19.50 -22.01
C ALA A 16 -55.85 -18.99 -22.53
N ALA A 17 -55.83 -18.30 -23.67
CA ALA A 17 -54.63 -17.69 -24.20
C ALA A 17 -54.09 -16.56 -23.30
N LEU A 18 -54.97 -15.73 -22.73
CA LEU A 18 -54.59 -14.67 -21.81
C LEU A 18 -54.05 -15.24 -20.48
N ALA A 19 -54.68 -16.29 -19.95
CA ALA A 19 -54.22 -16.97 -18.74
C ALA A 19 -52.84 -17.63 -18.94
N ALA A 20 -52.62 -18.30 -20.09
CA ALA A 20 -51.33 -18.89 -20.43
C ALA A 20 -50.23 -17.82 -20.61
N LEU A 21 -50.56 -16.68 -21.21
CA LEU A 21 -49.62 -15.56 -21.37
C LEU A 21 -49.27 -14.93 -20.01
N LEU A 22 -50.24 -14.78 -19.11
CA LEU A 22 -50.01 -14.28 -17.75
C LEU A 22 -49.18 -15.25 -16.90
N LEU A 23 -49.41 -16.56 -17.04
CA LEU A 23 -48.58 -17.60 -16.40
C LEU A 23 -47.15 -17.61 -16.95
N ALA A 24 -46.98 -17.44 -18.26
CA ALA A 24 -45.66 -17.35 -18.88
C ALA A 24 -44.92 -16.07 -18.46
N LEU A 25 -45.61 -14.94 -18.36
CA LEU A 25 -45.03 -13.67 -17.89
C LEU A 25 -44.69 -13.69 -16.41
N THR A 26 -45.49 -14.34 -15.57
CA THR A 26 -45.18 -14.49 -14.12
C THR A 26 -44.05 -15.49 -13.89
N ALA A 27 -43.99 -16.59 -14.63
CA ALA A 27 -42.85 -17.51 -14.60
C ALA A 27 -41.56 -16.84 -15.11
N ALA A 28 -41.64 -16.07 -16.21
CA ALA A 28 -40.51 -15.29 -16.70
C ALA A 28 -40.07 -14.20 -15.69
N ALA A 29 -41.01 -13.55 -14.99
CA ALA A 29 -40.70 -12.58 -13.94
C ALA A 29 -40.09 -13.23 -12.69
N LEU A 30 -40.47 -14.47 -12.34
CA LEU A 30 -39.87 -15.22 -11.23
C LEU A 30 -38.48 -15.78 -11.55
N ILE A 31 -38.20 -16.10 -12.82
CA ILE A 31 -36.90 -16.59 -13.28
C ILE A 31 -35.94 -15.41 -13.60
N ALA A 32 -36.46 -14.27 -14.05
CA ALA A 32 -35.69 -13.06 -14.35
C ALA A 32 -35.63 -12.05 -13.19
N ALA A 33 -36.41 -12.24 -12.12
CA ALA A 33 -36.22 -11.46 -10.90
C ALA A 33 -34.84 -11.82 -10.33
N PRO A 34 -33.88 -10.87 -10.28
CA PRO A 34 -32.70 -11.10 -9.47
C PRO A 34 -33.18 -11.42 -8.05
N PRO A 35 -32.51 -12.34 -7.31
CA PRO A 35 -32.86 -12.56 -5.92
C PRO A 35 -32.95 -11.19 -5.24
N ALA A 36 -34.00 -10.97 -4.45
CA ALA A 36 -34.13 -9.78 -3.62
C ALA A 36 -32.99 -9.80 -2.59
N ARG A 37 -31.81 -9.39 -3.05
CA ARG A 37 -30.68 -9.00 -2.24
C ARG A 37 -30.88 -7.52 -2.01
N SER A 38 -30.99 -7.13 -0.75
CA SER A 38 -30.66 -5.78 -0.33
C SER A 38 -29.37 -5.39 -1.07
N GLN A 39 -29.47 -4.45 -2.01
CA GLN A 39 -28.34 -3.85 -2.73
C GLN A 39 -27.51 -2.93 -1.80
N GLY A 40 -27.45 -3.26 -0.50
CA GLY A 40 -26.85 -2.48 0.57
C GLY A 40 -26.00 -3.27 1.58
N GLU A 41 -25.86 -4.60 1.47
CA GLU A 41 -25.16 -5.44 2.48
C GLU A 41 -23.99 -6.27 1.96
N SER A 42 -23.42 -5.95 0.80
CA SER A 42 -22.17 -6.59 0.34
C SER A 42 -20.89 -5.88 0.80
N GLY A 43 -21.02 -4.73 1.47
CA GLY A 43 -19.92 -4.07 2.17
C GLY A 43 -20.23 -4.04 3.66
N GLY A 44 -19.43 -4.74 4.47
CA GLY A 44 -19.55 -4.65 5.93
C GLY A 44 -19.50 -3.19 6.39
N ARG A 45 -20.19 -2.88 7.50
CA ARG A 45 -20.18 -1.55 8.11
C ARG A 45 -19.00 -1.42 9.06
N PHE A 46 -18.41 -0.23 9.12
CA PHE A 46 -17.45 0.11 10.15
C PHE A 46 -18.18 0.27 11.49
N LEU A 47 -17.68 -0.36 12.55
CA LEU A 47 -18.28 -0.33 13.88
C LEU A 47 -17.58 0.65 14.82
N GLY A 48 -16.31 0.97 14.56
CA GLY A 48 -15.45 1.80 15.41
C GLY A 48 -14.57 0.96 16.34
N VAL A 49 -13.49 1.58 16.81
CA VAL A 49 -12.44 0.93 17.63
C VAL A 49 -12.97 0.35 18.93
N ALA A 50 -14.01 0.97 19.50
CA ALA A 50 -14.66 0.50 20.72
C ALA A 50 -15.15 -0.96 20.62
N SER A 51 -15.51 -1.41 19.41
CA SER A 51 -15.92 -2.80 19.17
C SER A 51 -14.80 -3.83 19.36
N CYS A 52 -13.53 -3.40 19.32
CA CYS A 52 -12.34 -4.22 19.54
C CYS A 52 -11.82 -4.16 20.99
N ALA A 53 -12.26 -3.17 21.77
CA ALA A 53 -11.59 -2.69 23.00
C ALA A 53 -11.86 -3.51 24.28
N GLY A 54 -12.65 -4.58 24.21
CA GLY A 54 -12.88 -5.44 25.36
C GLY A 54 -11.60 -6.13 25.84
N SER A 55 -11.44 -6.32 27.15
CA SER A 55 -10.29 -7.03 27.73
C SER A 55 -10.22 -8.50 27.35
N THR A 56 -11.35 -9.11 26.97
CA THR A 56 -11.42 -10.46 26.38
C THR A 56 -11.17 -10.45 24.87
N CYS A 57 -10.94 -9.28 24.27
CA CYS A 57 -10.75 -9.07 22.83
C CYS A 57 -9.33 -8.55 22.58
N HIS A 58 -9.15 -7.24 22.37
CA HIS A 58 -7.86 -6.61 22.06
C HIS A 58 -7.50 -5.46 23.02
N GLY A 59 -8.20 -5.35 24.15
CA GLY A 59 -8.05 -4.26 25.13
C GLY A 59 -7.36 -4.63 26.44
N ARG A 60 -6.55 -5.70 26.49
CA ARG A 60 -5.71 -5.99 27.67
C ARG A 60 -4.62 -4.94 27.85
N MET A 61 -4.17 -4.79 29.09
CA MET A 61 -3.02 -3.94 29.43
C MET A 61 -1.67 -4.62 29.19
N GLU A 62 -1.65 -5.95 29.24
CA GLU A 62 -0.48 -6.77 28.98
C GLU A 62 -0.81 -7.77 27.87
N GLY A 63 0.17 -8.07 27.03
CA GLY A 63 0.01 -8.99 25.91
C GLY A 63 0.14 -10.45 26.32
N ASP A 64 -0.66 -10.86 27.30
CA ASP A 64 -0.65 -12.17 27.98
C ASP A 64 -1.88 -13.02 27.63
N GLY A 65 -2.62 -12.66 26.58
CA GLY A 65 -3.76 -13.45 26.10
C GLY A 65 -3.36 -14.86 25.65
N THR A 66 -4.33 -15.78 25.71
CA THR A 66 -4.07 -17.22 25.53
C THR A 66 -3.77 -17.64 24.09
N VAL A 67 -4.43 -17.00 23.11
CA VAL A 67 -4.32 -17.33 21.67
C VAL A 67 -3.62 -16.24 20.90
N VAL A 68 -3.84 -14.99 21.28
CA VAL A 68 -3.14 -13.82 20.77
C VAL A 68 -2.80 -12.96 21.98
N ARG A 69 -1.94 -11.96 21.82
CA ARG A 69 -1.55 -11.08 22.92
C ARG A 69 -2.73 -10.37 23.58
N GLN A 70 -3.73 -9.95 22.79
CA GLN A 70 -4.91 -9.20 23.24
C GLN A 70 -4.62 -7.78 23.77
N ASP A 71 -3.40 -7.25 23.59
CA ASP A 71 -2.99 -5.88 23.93
C ASP A 71 -2.87 -4.96 22.71
N GLU A 72 -3.40 -5.38 21.55
CA GLU A 72 -3.21 -4.70 20.27
C GLU A 72 -3.74 -3.26 20.30
N LEU A 73 -4.86 -3.00 20.99
CA LEU A 73 -5.41 -1.66 21.15
C LEU A 73 -4.44 -0.73 21.85
N MET A 74 -3.78 -1.19 22.93
CA MET A 74 -2.83 -0.38 23.69
C MET A 74 -1.66 0.05 22.81
N ARG A 75 -1.13 -0.86 21.99
CA ARG A 75 -0.01 -0.57 21.08
C ARG A 75 -0.42 0.38 19.96
N TRP A 76 -1.62 0.22 19.41
CA TRP A 76 -2.18 1.11 18.39
C TRP A 76 -2.55 2.49 18.93
N GLN A 77 -3.02 2.61 20.17
CA GLN A 77 -3.47 3.90 20.72
C GLN A 77 -2.33 4.74 21.30
N ASP A 78 -1.12 4.19 21.49
CA ASP A 78 0.02 4.91 22.04
C ASP A 78 0.54 5.98 21.06
N PRO A 79 0.25 7.27 21.30
CA PRO A 79 0.57 8.32 20.35
C PRO A 79 2.06 8.70 20.37
N SER A 80 2.85 8.16 21.31
CA SER A 80 4.28 8.46 21.44
C SER A 80 5.16 7.58 20.55
N THR A 81 4.62 6.47 20.05
CA THR A 81 5.36 5.49 19.25
C THR A 81 5.01 5.61 17.76
N PRO A 82 5.83 5.01 16.86
CA PRO A 82 5.43 4.79 15.48
C PRO A 82 4.12 4.02 15.36
N GLY A 83 3.88 3.04 16.25
CA GLY A 83 2.69 2.18 16.23
C GLY A 83 1.36 2.92 16.38
N GLY A 84 1.33 4.04 17.10
CA GLY A 84 0.12 4.87 17.20
C GLY A 84 0.02 6.02 16.20
N ALA A 85 0.79 6.00 15.11
CA ALA A 85 0.72 7.07 14.10
C ALA A 85 -0.67 7.17 13.47
N HIS A 86 -1.32 6.02 13.28
CA HIS A 86 -2.64 5.90 12.70
C HIS A 86 -3.77 6.34 13.66
N SER A 87 -3.69 6.00 14.95
CA SER A 87 -4.68 6.45 15.94
C SER A 87 -4.70 7.96 16.10
N ARG A 88 -3.53 8.62 16.07
CA ARG A 88 -3.43 10.09 16.17
C ARG A 88 -3.64 10.84 14.85
N ALA A 89 -3.90 10.14 13.74
CA ALA A 89 -3.95 10.74 12.41
C ALA A 89 -4.98 11.89 12.32
N TRP A 90 -6.17 11.69 12.88
CA TRP A 90 -7.19 12.75 12.91
C TRP A 90 -6.77 13.93 13.80
N ALA A 91 -6.19 13.66 14.97
CA ALA A 91 -5.73 14.69 15.91
C ALA A 91 -4.65 15.61 15.30
N VAL A 92 -3.81 15.09 14.40
CA VAL A 92 -2.80 15.87 13.65
C VAL A 92 -3.45 16.99 12.84
N LEU A 93 -4.71 16.85 12.39
CA LEU A 93 -5.42 17.90 11.66
C LEU A 93 -5.68 19.14 12.52
N GLY A 94 -5.69 19.01 13.86
CA GLY A 94 -5.83 20.13 14.79
C GLY A 94 -4.55 20.94 15.04
N ASN A 95 -3.37 20.48 14.58
CA ASN A 95 -2.10 21.12 14.93
C ASN A 95 -1.79 22.37 14.08
N GLY A 96 -0.77 23.13 14.51
CA GLY A 96 -0.37 24.38 13.84
C GLY A 96 0.04 24.22 12.37
N ARG A 97 0.67 23.10 11.98
CA ARG A 97 1.05 22.82 10.59
C ARG A 97 -0.20 22.59 9.73
N SER A 98 -1.15 21.78 10.19
CA SER A 98 -2.40 21.51 9.49
C SER A 98 -3.24 22.77 9.32
N GLN A 99 -3.29 23.64 10.34
CA GLN A 99 -3.95 24.94 10.23
C GLN A 99 -3.23 25.88 9.23
N PHE A 100 -1.90 25.82 9.14
CA PHE A 100 -1.13 26.56 8.14
C PHE A 100 -1.43 26.06 6.71
N ILE A 101 -1.46 24.74 6.52
CA ILE A 101 -1.83 24.10 5.25
C ILE A 101 -3.25 24.55 4.85
N ALA A 102 -4.21 24.50 5.77
CA ALA A 102 -5.58 24.90 5.50
C ALA A 102 -5.69 26.36 5.04
N ARG A 103 -4.97 27.28 5.71
CA ARG A 103 -4.90 28.69 5.30
C ARG A 103 -4.30 28.87 3.90
N ASN A 104 -3.20 28.18 3.59
CA ASN A 104 -2.56 28.26 2.27
C ASN A 104 -3.43 27.69 1.15
N LEU A 105 -4.23 26.67 1.46
CA LEU A 105 -5.19 26.09 0.52
C LEU A 105 -6.49 26.90 0.41
N GLY A 106 -6.72 27.87 1.30
CA GLY A 106 -7.96 28.63 1.37
C GLY A 106 -9.17 27.78 1.79
N ILE A 107 -8.96 26.75 2.60
CA ILE A 107 -10.03 25.87 3.11
C ILE A 107 -10.36 26.19 4.57
N GLY A 108 -11.51 25.70 5.03
CA GLY A 108 -11.92 25.79 6.44
C GLY A 108 -11.19 24.80 7.34
N ASP A 109 -11.87 24.32 8.38
CA ASP A 109 -11.31 23.38 9.35
C ASP A 109 -10.79 22.08 8.67
N PRO A 110 -9.48 21.80 8.71
CA PRO A 110 -8.91 20.58 8.11
C PRO A 110 -9.50 19.31 8.73
N ALA A 111 -9.91 19.32 10.00
CA ALA A 111 -10.55 18.17 10.67
C ALA A 111 -11.97 17.85 10.15
N ARG A 112 -12.48 18.66 9.21
CA ARG A 112 -13.77 18.48 8.53
C ARG A 112 -13.64 18.47 7.01
N ALA A 113 -12.45 18.72 6.47
CA ALA A 113 -12.22 18.81 5.04
C ALA A 113 -12.10 17.41 4.42
N PRO A 114 -12.94 17.04 3.43
CA PRO A 114 -12.88 15.70 2.83
C PRO A 114 -11.52 15.33 2.23
N MET A 115 -10.78 16.30 1.69
CA MET A 115 -9.43 16.10 1.15
C MET A 115 -8.37 15.74 2.19
N CYS A 116 -8.61 16.07 3.47
CA CYS A 116 -7.73 15.72 4.57
C CYS A 116 -8.21 14.41 5.22
N LEU A 117 -9.51 14.29 5.42
CA LEU A 117 -10.10 13.17 6.13
C LEU A 117 -9.90 11.83 5.43
N GLY A 118 -9.81 11.78 4.09
CA GLY A 118 -9.67 10.49 3.40
C GLY A 118 -8.45 9.65 3.83
N CYS A 119 -7.37 10.28 4.28
CA CYS A 119 -6.19 9.58 4.81
C CYS A 119 -6.04 9.69 6.33
N HIS A 120 -6.78 10.60 6.98
CA HIS A 120 -6.64 10.89 8.41
C HIS A 120 -7.79 10.38 9.27
N SER A 121 -8.87 9.89 8.65
CA SER A 121 -9.99 9.26 9.34
C SER A 121 -10.76 8.33 8.42
N ASP A 122 -10.91 7.07 8.83
CA ASP A 122 -11.60 6.05 8.05
C ASP A 122 -13.11 6.22 8.00
N ALA A 123 -13.70 6.83 9.04
CA ALA A 123 -15.11 7.19 9.08
C ALA A 123 -15.53 8.13 7.93
N ALA A 124 -14.59 8.87 7.32
CA ALA A 124 -14.88 9.77 6.20
C ALA A 124 -14.99 9.06 4.84
N VAL A 125 -14.43 7.86 4.71
CA VAL A 125 -14.40 7.06 3.47
C VAL A 125 -15.19 5.76 3.60
N SER A 126 -15.79 5.51 4.76
CA SER A 126 -16.52 4.28 5.09
C SER A 126 -17.97 4.55 5.47
N ARG A 127 -18.80 3.50 5.42
CA ARG A 127 -20.17 3.52 5.94
C ARG A 127 -20.17 2.87 7.32
N GLY A 128 -20.73 3.51 8.34
CA GLY A 128 -20.67 2.94 9.67
C GLY A 128 -21.05 3.90 10.79
N THR A 129 -20.70 3.51 12.00
CA THR A 129 -20.86 4.29 13.24
C THR A 129 -19.51 4.73 13.83
N ALA A 130 -18.40 4.45 13.16
CA ALA A 130 -17.06 4.82 13.60
C ALA A 130 -16.93 6.35 13.78
N PRO A 131 -16.42 6.83 14.93
CA PRO A 131 -16.10 8.24 15.13
C PRO A 131 -14.96 8.73 14.23
N LEU A 132 -15.02 9.99 13.78
CA LEU A 132 -13.89 10.61 13.07
C LEU A 132 -12.60 10.61 13.92
N ALA A 133 -12.78 10.79 15.24
CA ALA A 133 -11.68 10.89 16.20
C ALA A 133 -10.91 9.57 16.40
N ASP A 134 -11.41 8.43 15.93
CA ASP A 134 -10.69 7.16 15.94
C ASP A 134 -9.46 7.18 14.99
N GLY A 135 -9.37 8.18 14.10
CA GLY A 135 -8.27 8.29 13.16
C GLY A 135 -8.30 7.17 12.12
N VAL A 136 -7.14 6.59 11.83
CA VAL A 136 -7.03 5.39 10.99
C VAL A 136 -7.13 4.17 11.89
N SER A 137 -8.34 3.58 11.95
CA SER A 137 -8.67 2.51 12.90
C SER A 137 -8.20 1.11 12.48
N CYS A 138 -8.42 0.12 13.33
CA CYS A 138 -8.22 -1.31 13.03
C CYS A 138 -8.92 -1.73 11.72
N GLU A 139 -10.13 -1.23 11.47
CA GLU A 139 -10.97 -1.60 10.32
C GLU A 139 -10.42 -1.02 9.00
N SER A 140 -9.60 0.04 9.08
CA SER A 140 -8.87 0.59 7.92
C SER A 140 -7.93 -0.43 7.31
N CYS A 141 -7.36 -1.32 8.14
CA CYS A 141 -6.45 -2.38 7.70
C CYS A 141 -7.13 -3.74 7.63
N HIS A 142 -7.88 -4.12 8.66
CA HIS A 142 -8.54 -5.42 8.77
C HIS A 142 -9.84 -5.53 7.97
N GLY A 143 -10.36 -4.42 7.45
CA GLY A 143 -11.64 -4.36 6.77
C GLY A 143 -12.81 -4.11 7.74
N PRO A 144 -14.00 -3.79 7.21
CA PRO A 144 -15.16 -3.44 8.02
C PRO A 144 -15.60 -4.61 8.91
N ALA A 145 -15.61 -4.42 10.22
CA ALA A 145 -15.84 -5.46 11.22
C ALA A 145 -17.28 -5.99 11.21
N GLY A 146 -18.25 -5.20 10.75
CA GLY A 146 -19.66 -5.60 10.73
C GLY A 146 -19.96 -6.94 10.04
N GLY A 147 -19.12 -7.36 9.09
CA GLY A 147 -19.25 -8.66 8.42
C GLY A 147 -18.68 -9.86 9.18
N TRP A 148 -17.60 -9.66 9.97
CA TRP A 148 -16.80 -10.75 10.52
C TRP A 148 -16.65 -10.73 12.05
N ILE A 149 -17.05 -9.65 12.74
CA ILE A 149 -16.84 -9.51 14.19
C ILE A 149 -17.54 -10.60 15.01
N ALA A 150 -18.75 -11.00 14.58
CA ALA A 150 -19.52 -12.03 15.29
C ALA A 150 -18.85 -13.41 15.23
N SER A 151 -18.30 -13.79 14.06
CA SER A 151 -17.54 -15.03 13.91
C SER A 151 -16.15 -14.94 14.54
N HIS A 152 -15.61 -13.74 14.70
CA HIS A 152 -14.32 -13.50 15.34
C HIS A 152 -14.35 -13.75 16.85
N TYR A 153 -15.49 -13.52 17.51
CA TYR A 153 -15.66 -13.80 18.94
C TYR A 153 -15.61 -15.28 19.30
N ALA A 154 -15.76 -16.17 18.33
CA ALA A 154 -15.77 -17.60 18.58
C ALA A 154 -14.37 -18.09 19.04
N GLY A 155 -14.13 -18.09 20.35
CA GLY A 155 -12.89 -18.57 20.97
C GLY A 155 -12.55 -20.01 20.57
N VAL A 156 -11.26 -20.36 20.56
CA VAL A 156 -10.76 -21.69 20.16
C VAL A 156 -11.05 -22.70 21.28
N GLY A 157 -11.60 -23.86 20.93
CA GLY A 157 -11.93 -24.90 21.91
C GLY A 157 -10.71 -25.68 22.39
N THR A 158 -10.85 -26.39 23.51
CA THR A 158 -9.86 -27.38 23.96
C THR A 158 -10.08 -28.70 23.21
N ASN A 159 -9.48 -28.85 22.03
CA ASN A 159 -9.54 -30.09 21.24
C ASN A 159 -8.14 -30.60 20.85
N ALA A 160 -8.09 -31.75 20.18
CA ALA A 160 -6.84 -32.41 19.79
C ALA A 160 -6.05 -31.69 18.69
N ASN A 161 -6.65 -30.73 17.98
CA ASN A 161 -5.99 -29.97 16.91
C ASN A 161 -6.44 -28.49 16.88
N PRO A 162 -6.08 -27.70 17.91
CA PRO A 162 -6.51 -26.31 18.03
C PRO A 162 -5.95 -25.43 16.90
N GLY A 163 -4.78 -25.79 16.34
CA GLY A 163 -4.18 -25.11 15.17
C GLY A 163 -5.08 -25.16 13.92
N ALA A 164 -5.64 -26.33 13.61
CA ALA A 164 -6.56 -26.47 12.49
C ALA A 164 -7.88 -25.71 12.71
N GLU A 165 -8.41 -25.71 13.93
CA GLU A 165 -9.61 -24.93 14.27
C GLU A 165 -9.36 -23.42 14.11
N MET A 166 -8.23 -22.91 14.62
CA MET A 166 -7.82 -21.51 14.44
C MET A 166 -7.76 -21.12 12.96
N ARG A 167 -7.19 -21.99 12.14
CA ARG A 167 -7.08 -21.78 10.70
C ARG A 167 -8.45 -21.70 10.03
N GLU A 168 -9.34 -22.64 10.30
CA GLU A 168 -10.70 -22.65 9.72
C GLU A 168 -11.52 -21.42 10.13
N LYS A 169 -11.41 -20.99 11.39
CA LYS A 169 -12.05 -19.74 11.87
C LYS A 169 -11.50 -18.50 11.18
N HIS A 170 -10.19 -18.42 11.01
CA HIS A 170 -9.58 -17.32 10.25
C HIS A 170 -10.08 -17.31 8.79
N LEU A 171 -10.10 -18.47 8.12
CA LEU A 171 -10.67 -18.60 6.77
C LEU A 171 -12.15 -18.21 6.69
N ALA A 172 -12.95 -18.54 7.72
CA ALA A 172 -14.33 -18.08 7.82
C ALA A 172 -14.44 -16.56 7.93
N ASN A 173 -13.61 -15.92 8.77
CA ASN A 173 -13.56 -14.47 8.88
C ASN A 173 -13.14 -13.80 7.56
N LEU A 174 -12.18 -14.40 6.82
CA LEU A 174 -11.80 -13.91 5.49
C LEU A 174 -12.98 -13.94 4.51
N ARG A 175 -13.75 -15.04 4.49
CA ARG A 175 -14.98 -15.14 3.68
C ARG A 175 -16.04 -14.12 4.10
N ALA A 176 -16.03 -13.69 5.35
CA ALA A 176 -16.94 -12.72 5.93
C ALA A 176 -16.46 -11.25 5.82
N GLY A 177 -15.32 -11.00 5.15
CA GLY A 177 -14.84 -9.65 4.83
C GLY A 177 -13.62 -9.18 5.61
N LEU A 178 -13.02 -10.01 6.48
CA LEU A 178 -11.71 -9.73 7.05
C LEU A 178 -10.66 -9.72 5.93
N ARG A 179 -9.80 -8.70 5.90
CA ARG A 179 -8.73 -8.62 4.90
C ARG A 179 -7.60 -9.59 5.22
N LYS A 180 -7.15 -10.30 4.19
CA LYS A 180 -6.06 -11.28 4.26
C LYS A 180 -4.69 -10.58 4.32
N LEU A 181 -4.40 -9.89 5.43
CA LEU A 181 -3.18 -9.09 5.57
C LEU A 181 -1.89 -9.94 5.63
N GLU A 182 -1.97 -11.25 5.79
CA GLU A 182 -0.81 -12.14 5.59
C GLU A 182 -0.40 -12.29 4.11
N ASP A 183 -1.26 -11.87 3.18
CA ASP A 183 -0.94 -11.80 1.75
C ASP A 183 -0.28 -10.44 1.44
N PRO A 184 0.96 -10.42 0.90
CA PRO A 184 1.69 -9.18 0.68
C PRO A 184 1.01 -8.27 -0.35
N VAL A 185 0.30 -8.82 -1.34
CA VAL A 185 -0.40 -8.01 -2.35
C VAL A 185 -1.59 -7.31 -1.72
N VAL A 186 -2.35 -8.03 -0.88
CA VAL A 186 -3.49 -7.45 -0.14
C VAL A 186 -3.01 -6.39 0.83
N ARG A 187 -1.97 -6.67 1.62
CA ARG A 187 -1.41 -5.70 2.56
C ARG A 187 -0.89 -4.46 1.86
N ALA A 188 -0.11 -4.63 0.78
CA ALA A 188 0.39 -3.52 -0.02
C ALA A 188 -0.75 -2.64 -0.54
N GLY A 189 -1.80 -3.25 -1.11
CA GLY A 189 -2.96 -2.55 -1.64
C GLY A 189 -3.64 -1.62 -0.63
N VAL A 190 -3.81 -2.10 0.59
CA VAL A 190 -4.39 -1.31 1.70
C VAL A 190 -3.52 -0.11 2.04
N CYS A 191 -2.21 -0.29 2.17
CA CYS A 191 -1.33 0.79 2.58
C CYS A 191 -1.22 1.88 1.50
N VAL A 192 -1.13 1.50 0.22
CA VAL A 192 -0.95 2.46 -0.88
C VAL A 192 -2.20 3.29 -1.18
N ASP A 193 -3.38 2.90 -0.71
CA ASP A 193 -4.60 3.71 -0.85
C ASP A 193 -4.46 5.08 -0.16
N CYS A 194 -3.69 5.17 0.94
CA CYS A 194 -3.36 6.44 1.59
C CYS A 194 -1.93 6.90 1.29
N HIS A 195 -0.95 5.97 1.23
CA HIS A 195 0.47 6.30 1.11
C HIS A 195 0.97 6.56 -0.33
N PHE A 196 0.11 6.37 -1.33
CA PHE A 196 0.33 6.86 -2.71
C PHE A 196 -0.93 7.50 -3.29
N GLY A 197 -2.07 7.06 -2.78
CA GLY A 197 -3.38 7.57 -3.09
C GLY A 197 -4.27 6.54 -3.76
N ALA A 198 -5.57 6.68 -3.55
CA ALA A 198 -6.61 5.91 -4.20
C ALA A 198 -7.05 6.53 -5.53
N ALA A 199 -7.64 5.69 -6.38
CA ALA A 199 -8.36 6.19 -7.55
C ALA A 199 -9.60 7.01 -7.14
N GLY A 200 -10.22 6.66 -6.00
CA GLY A 200 -11.36 7.37 -5.41
C GLY A 200 -11.03 8.78 -4.93
N GLU A 201 -12.06 9.59 -4.66
CA GLU A 201 -11.89 10.96 -4.17
C GLU A 201 -11.46 11.02 -2.70
N GLY A 202 -10.77 12.09 -2.29
CA GLY A 202 -10.39 12.33 -0.89
C GLY A 202 -9.11 11.63 -0.40
N GLN A 203 -8.57 10.68 -1.16
CA GLN A 203 -7.35 9.93 -0.82
C GLN A 203 -6.25 10.15 -1.88
N PHE A 204 -5.90 11.40 -2.16
CA PHE A 204 -4.76 11.70 -3.04
C PHE A 204 -4.17 13.05 -2.66
N VAL A 205 -2.88 13.05 -2.31
CA VAL A 205 -2.16 14.28 -1.96
C VAL A 205 -1.59 14.88 -3.24
N THR A 206 -2.27 15.91 -3.76
CA THR A 206 -1.78 16.65 -4.93
C THR A 206 -0.55 17.48 -4.56
N HIS A 207 0.20 17.91 -5.58
CA HIS A 207 1.29 18.85 -5.37
C HIS A 207 0.82 20.15 -4.70
N ARG A 208 -0.40 20.62 -4.97
CA ARG A 208 -0.96 21.80 -4.27
C ARG A 208 -1.04 21.61 -2.75
N ILE A 209 -1.40 20.41 -2.29
CA ILE A 209 -1.43 20.07 -0.86
C ILE A 209 0.00 20.01 -0.29
N MET A 210 0.95 19.44 -1.04
CA MET A 210 2.37 19.44 -0.66
C MET A 210 2.95 20.86 -0.56
N ALA A 211 2.70 21.69 -1.57
CA ALA A 211 3.14 23.09 -1.63
C ALA A 211 2.56 23.94 -0.50
N ALA A 212 1.34 23.62 -0.03
CA ALA A 212 0.74 24.26 1.14
C ALA A 212 1.41 23.86 2.48
N GLY A 213 2.29 22.85 2.47
CA GLY A 213 3.08 22.44 3.63
C GLY A 213 2.87 20.98 4.07
N HIS A 214 2.09 20.19 3.33
CA HIS A 214 1.96 18.76 3.63
C HIS A 214 3.29 18.04 3.36
N PRO A 215 3.79 17.21 4.30
CA PRO A 215 5.00 16.43 4.07
C PRO A 215 4.88 15.55 2.82
N ARG A 216 6.00 15.30 2.15
CA ARG A 216 6.07 14.28 1.11
C ARG A 216 5.64 12.93 1.70
N ILE A 217 4.90 12.15 0.92
CA ILE A 217 4.62 10.77 1.27
C ILE A 217 5.73 9.88 0.73
N ALA A 218 6.33 9.08 1.61
CA ALA A 218 7.23 8.00 1.26
C ALA A 218 6.59 6.66 1.65
N PHE A 219 7.03 5.57 1.04
CA PHE A 219 6.42 4.26 1.26
C PHE A 219 7.44 3.12 1.18
N GLU A 220 7.49 2.35 2.26
CA GLU A 220 8.24 1.10 2.38
C GLU A 220 7.34 0.11 3.13
N LEU A 221 6.80 -0.89 2.42
CA LEU A 221 5.73 -1.74 2.95
C LEU A 221 6.13 -2.54 4.19
N ASP A 222 7.30 -3.17 4.17
CA ASP A 222 7.71 -4.10 5.20
C ASP A 222 8.25 -3.36 6.44
N LEU A 223 9.00 -2.27 6.22
CA LEU A 223 9.37 -1.34 7.28
C LEU A 223 8.13 -0.78 7.98
N PHE A 224 7.16 -0.28 7.22
CA PHE A 224 5.95 0.32 7.81
C PHE A 224 5.08 -0.74 8.48
N SER A 225 5.00 -1.96 7.91
CA SER A 225 4.36 -3.09 8.57
C SER A 225 4.99 -3.39 9.93
N SER A 226 6.32 -3.36 10.01
CA SER A 226 7.07 -3.61 11.24
C SER A 226 6.87 -2.50 12.27
N LEU A 227 6.86 -1.24 11.85
CA LEU A 227 6.59 -0.08 12.71
C LEU A 227 5.16 -0.07 13.28
N GLN A 228 4.21 -0.68 12.56
CA GLN A 228 2.81 -0.83 12.98
C GLN A 228 2.52 -2.17 13.66
N ALA A 229 3.52 -3.05 13.82
CA ALA A 229 3.29 -4.41 14.29
C ALA A 229 2.81 -4.45 15.75
N HIS A 230 1.62 -4.99 15.94
CA HIS A 230 1.00 -5.23 17.26
C HIS A 230 0.77 -6.72 17.53
N HIS A 231 1.26 -7.62 16.67
CA HIS A 231 1.17 -9.07 16.82
C HIS A 231 2.55 -9.69 17.12
N GLN A 232 2.55 -10.98 17.46
CA GLN A 232 3.74 -11.83 17.46
C GLN A 232 3.60 -12.85 16.32
N GLU A 233 4.74 -13.17 15.70
CA GLU A 233 4.81 -14.30 14.76
C GLU A 233 5.35 -15.52 15.49
N ASP A 234 4.48 -16.15 16.28
CA ASP A 234 4.67 -17.36 17.05
C ASP A 234 3.94 -18.55 16.40
N GLU A 235 3.82 -19.66 17.12
CA GLU A 235 3.21 -20.88 16.60
C GLU A 235 1.74 -20.71 16.22
N ASP A 236 0.94 -20.01 17.04
CA ASP A 236 -0.47 -19.78 16.71
C ASP A 236 -0.63 -18.88 15.48
N TYR A 237 0.24 -17.86 15.33
CA TYR A 237 0.23 -17.01 14.15
C TYR A 237 0.52 -17.83 12.90
N GLY A 238 1.53 -18.71 12.96
CA GLY A 238 1.89 -19.64 11.90
C GLY A 238 0.71 -20.51 11.46
N TRP A 239 0.05 -21.17 12.42
CA TRP A 239 -1.13 -22.00 12.15
C TRP A 239 -2.28 -21.19 11.56
N ARG A 240 -2.65 -20.08 12.21
CA ARG A 240 -3.80 -19.26 11.84
C ARG A 240 -3.66 -18.64 10.46
N LYS A 241 -2.49 -18.08 10.16
CA LYS A 241 -2.24 -17.34 8.92
C LYS A 241 -1.80 -18.22 7.76
N PHE A 242 -0.95 -19.20 8.01
CA PHE A 242 -0.28 -19.97 6.96
C PHE A 242 -0.56 -21.48 7.02
N GLY A 243 -1.19 -21.97 8.09
CA GLY A 243 -1.54 -23.39 8.23
C GLY A 243 -0.36 -24.28 8.66
N ALA A 244 0.71 -23.71 9.24
CA ALA A 244 1.83 -24.47 9.77
C ALA A 244 2.51 -23.73 10.94
N PRO A 245 2.99 -24.44 11.99
CA PRO A 245 3.47 -23.84 13.24
C PRO A 245 4.71 -22.96 13.06
N SER A 246 5.60 -23.34 12.12
CA SER A 246 6.85 -22.63 11.82
C SER A 246 6.74 -21.64 10.67
N ALA A 247 5.56 -21.50 10.05
CA ALA A 247 5.38 -20.56 8.95
C ALA A 247 5.30 -19.13 9.46
N ARG A 248 5.94 -18.22 8.73
CA ARG A 248 6.15 -16.82 9.09
C ARG A 248 5.99 -15.94 7.86
N THR A 249 5.87 -14.64 8.07
CA THR A 249 5.87 -13.67 6.97
C THR A 249 7.24 -13.73 6.26
N ASP A 250 7.21 -13.84 4.94
CA ASP A 250 8.41 -13.65 4.12
C ASP A 250 8.63 -12.15 3.90
N HIS A 251 9.46 -11.55 4.74
CA HIS A 251 9.74 -10.11 4.72
C HIS A 251 10.42 -9.64 3.42
N VAL A 252 11.20 -10.49 2.76
CA VAL A 252 11.81 -10.15 1.46
C VAL A 252 10.74 -10.12 0.37
N GLN A 253 9.81 -11.08 0.41
CA GLN A 253 8.63 -11.07 -0.45
C GLN A 253 7.77 -9.83 -0.21
N MET A 254 7.49 -9.51 1.06
CA MET A 254 6.71 -8.34 1.46
C MET A 254 7.34 -7.05 0.91
N TRP A 255 8.65 -6.87 1.13
CA TRP A 255 9.41 -5.76 0.59
C TRP A 255 9.29 -5.66 -0.95
N ALA A 256 9.60 -6.75 -1.67
CA ALA A 256 9.61 -6.75 -3.13
C ALA A 256 8.23 -6.49 -3.75
N VAL A 257 7.17 -7.09 -3.19
CA VAL A 257 5.77 -6.85 -3.59
C VAL A 257 5.35 -5.42 -3.28
N GLY A 258 5.80 -4.86 -2.15
CA GLY A 258 5.59 -3.46 -1.79
C GLY A 258 6.14 -2.49 -2.84
N GLN A 259 7.39 -2.69 -3.28
CA GLN A 259 8.02 -1.85 -4.32
C GLN A 259 7.24 -1.91 -5.64
N ALA A 260 6.83 -3.11 -6.07
CA ALA A 260 6.06 -3.28 -7.29
C ALA A 260 4.66 -2.66 -7.20
N THR A 261 3.97 -2.83 -6.06
CA THR A 261 2.61 -2.30 -5.86
C THR A 261 2.59 -0.78 -5.79
N ALA A 262 3.59 -0.18 -5.12
CA ALA A 262 3.78 1.26 -5.08
C ALA A 262 3.93 1.87 -6.48
N LEU A 263 4.84 1.31 -7.28
CA LEU A 263 5.09 1.78 -8.64
C LEU A 263 3.88 1.54 -9.56
N GLU A 264 3.22 0.39 -9.45
CA GLU A 264 1.99 0.11 -10.19
C GLU A 264 0.90 1.14 -9.87
N ARG A 265 0.70 1.46 -8.59
CA ARG A 265 -0.27 2.47 -8.17
C ARG A 265 0.10 3.86 -8.71
N SER A 266 1.36 4.25 -8.58
CA SER A 266 1.85 5.54 -9.05
C SER A 266 1.66 5.68 -10.57
N LEU A 267 2.02 4.67 -11.36
CA LEU A 267 1.82 4.67 -12.81
C LEU A 267 0.34 4.69 -13.20
N ALA A 268 -0.53 3.99 -12.46
CA ALA A 268 -1.97 4.00 -12.72
C ALA A 268 -2.58 5.39 -12.46
N LEU A 269 -2.23 6.03 -11.35
CA LEU A 269 -2.68 7.40 -11.05
C LEU A 269 -2.11 8.40 -12.05
N PHE A 270 -0.83 8.25 -12.42
CA PHE A 270 -0.19 9.05 -13.46
C PHE A 270 -0.89 8.93 -14.80
N GLN A 271 -1.43 7.77 -15.19
CA GLN A 271 -2.19 7.60 -16.44
C GLN A 271 -3.61 8.18 -16.38
N SER A 272 -4.16 8.35 -15.18
CA SER A 272 -5.52 8.84 -14.96
C SER A 272 -5.65 10.36 -15.04
N LYS A 273 -6.86 10.89 -14.81
CA LYS A 273 -7.11 12.33 -14.61
C LYS A 273 -6.24 12.97 -13.53
N ARG A 274 -5.75 12.17 -12.56
CA ARG A 274 -4.86 12.63 -11.49
C ARG A 274 -3.44 12.93 -11.96
N GLY A 275 -3.04 12.48 -13.16
CA GLY A 275 -1.73 12.81 -13.74
C GLY A 275 -1.54 14.28 -14.12
N THR A 276 -2.59 15.10 -13.98
CA THR A 276 -2.60 16.52 -14.34
C THR A 276 -3.47 17.30 -13.35
N GLU A 277 -3.09 18.54 -13.05
CA GLU A 277 -3.92 19.50 -12.32
C GLU A 277 -4.07 20.77 -13.18
N GLY A 278 -5.22 20.93 -13.84
CA GLY A 278 -5.44 21.98 -14.83
C GLY A 278 -4.57 21.77 -16.08
N ILE A 279 -3.85 22.82 -16.50
CA ILE A 279 -2.92 22.76 -17.65
C ILE A 279 -1.55 22.16 -17.29
N PHE A 280 -1.28 21.91 -16.00
CA PHE A 280 0.01 21.45 -15.51
C PHE A 280 0.01 19.92 -15.32
N PRO A 281 1.16 19.24 -15.53
CA PRO A 281 1.34 17.90 -15.01
C PRO A 281 1.22 17.92 -13.47
N GLU A 282 0.71 16.84 -12.91
CA GLU A 282 0.68 16.70 -11.45
C GLU A 282 2.11 16.42 -10.95
N PHE A 283 2.71 17.42 -10.30
CA PHE A 283 4.10 17.36 -9.85
C PHE A 283 4.34 16.36 -8.71
N PHE A 284 3.30 15.83 -8.06
CA PHE A 284 3.42 14.71 -7.12
C PHE A 284 4.19 13.52 -7.70
N PHE A 285 4.05 13.25 -9.01
CA PHE A 285 4.73 12.14 -9.68
C PHE A 285 6.18 12.41 -10.04
N LEU A 286 6.67 13.64 -9.84
CA LEU A 286 7.99 14.07 -10.30
C LEU A 286 8.94 14.24 -9.11
N ASP A 287 10.21 13.97 -9.34
CA ASP A 287 11.23 14.20 -8.32
C ASP A 287 11.73 15.64 -8.38
N CYS A 288 11.18 16.48 -7.50
CA CYS A 288 11.61 17.86 -7.38
C CYS A 288 13.07 17.99 -6.91
N HIS A 289 13.61 17.01 -6.16
CA HIS A 289 14.95 17.09 -5.57
C HIS A 289 16.08 16.73 -6.56
N SER A 290 15.73 16.25 -7.75
CA SER A 290 16.70 16.06 -8.83
C SER A 290 17.24 17.39 -9.36
N CYS A 291 16.43 18.46 -9.26
CA CYS A 291 16.75 19.80 -9.77
C CYS A 291 16.65 20.89 -8.69
N HIS A 292 15.64 20.85 -7.82
CA HIS A 292 15.39 21.84 -6.76
C HIS A 292 15.97 21.41 -5.41
N ARG A 293 17.07 22.07 -5.03
CA ARG A 293 17.55 22.11 -3.64
C ARG A 293 17.49 23.55 -3.16
N ARG A 294 18.61 24.28 -3.21
CA ARG A 294 18.64 25.73 -3.01
C ARG A 294 18.97 26.42 -4.32
N ILE A 295 18.14 27.37 -4.72
CA ILE A 295 18.35 28.20 -5.91
C ILE A 295 18.94 29.53 -5.42
N TYR A 296 20.08 29.90 -5.99
CA TYR A 296 20.73 31.18 -5.73
C TYR A 296 20.88 31.94 -7.05
N ASP A 297 20.46 33.20 -7.06
CA ASP A 297 20.71 34.09 -8.19
C ASP A 297 22.12 34.69 -8.07
N GLN A 298 23.10 33.92 -8.56
CA GLN A 298 24.52 34.26 -8.44
C GLN A 298 25.23 34.17 -9.80
N ALA A 299 26.21 35.04 -10.00
CA ALA A 299 26.92 35.19 -11.28
C ALA A 299 27.63 33.92 -11.77
N LYS A 300 28.09 33.05 -10.85
CA LYS A 300 28.64 31.74 -11.19
C LYS A 300 27.61 30.65 -10.89
N PRO A 301 27.06 29.95 -11.88
CA PRO A 301 26.07 28.91 -11.65
C PRO A 301 26.70 27.76 -10.84
N VAL A 302 25.94 27.22 -9.88
CA VAL A 302 26.32 26.01 -9.13
C VAL A 302 25.35 24.90 -9.54
N LYS A 303 25.82 23.98 -10.38
CA LYS A 303 25.05 22.79 -10.77
C LYS A 303 25.07 21.79 -9.61
N THR A 304 23.90 21.53 -9.01
CA THR A 304 23.74 20.50 -7.97
C THR A 304 23.11 19.20 -8.49
N SER A 305 22.50 19.24 -9.68
CA SER A 305 21.96 18.07 -10.38
C SER A 305 23.09 17.16 -10.86
N LEU A 306 22.87 15.84 -10.80
CA LEU A 306 23.75 14.83 -11.36
C LEU A 306 22.98 14.02 -12.39
N ASP A 307 23.68 13.58 -13.44
CA ASP A 307 23.07 12.75 -14.47
C ASP A 307 22.74 11.37 -13.90
N ASN A 308 21.48 10.96 -14.05
CA ASN A 308 21.01 9.65 -13.61
C ASN A 308 20.95 8.69 -14.81
N PRO A 309 21.76 7.62 -14.85
CA PRO A 309 21.78 6.69 -15.99
C PRO A 309 20.46 5.95 -16.19
N GLY A 310 19.59 5.91 -15.17
CA GLY A 310 18.24 5.34 -15.26
C GLY A 310 17.23 6.23 -15.96
N ARG A 311 17.55 7.51 -16.22
CA ARG A 311 16.64 8.53 -16.78
C ARG A 311 17.12 9.08 -18.13
N PRO A 312 17.40 8.23 -19.13
CA PRO A 312 17.98 8.68 -20.39
C PRO A 312 17.02 9.59 -21.15
N GLY A 313 17.56 10.64 -21.78
CA GLY A 313 16.83 11.54 -22.66
C GLY A 313 15.99 12.61 -21.95
N ILE A 314 16.07 12.72 -20.62
CA ILE A 314 15.56 13.88 -19.89
C ILE A 314 16.59 15.02 -20.01
N PRO A 315 16.27 16.15 -20.67
CA PRO A 315 17.18 17.28 -20.75
C PRO A 315 17.24 18.05 -19.43
N GLU A 316 18.33 18.81 -19.23
CA GLU A 316 18.49 19.66 -18.04
C GLU A 316 17.28 20.61 -17.88
N GLY A 317 16.77 20.72 -16.66
CA GLY A 317 15.61 21.57 -16.33
C GLY A 317 14.25 20.89 -16.49
N MET A 318 14.17 19.68 -17.07
CA MET A 318 12.93 18.90 -17.06
C MET A 318 12.86 18.02 -15.81
N PRO A 319 11.82 18.15 -14.98
CA PRO A 319 11.66 17.32 -13.79
C PRO A 319 11.38 15.86 -14.20
N PRO A 320 12.22 14.89 -13.78
CA PRO A 320 12.01 13.49 -14.08
C PRO A 320 10.90 12.89 -13.21
N TYR A 321 10.40 11.72 -13.62
CA TYR A 321 9.56 10.90 -12.75
C TYR A 321 10.29 10.51 -11.46
N ASN A 322 9.53 10.39 -10.38
CA ASN A 322 10.05 9.94 -9.10
C ASN A 322 10.25 8.42 -9.10
N ASP A 323 11.51 8.01 -9.28
CA ASP A 323 11.89 6.60 -9.48
C ASP A 323 12.13 5.82 -8.18
N GLU A 324 11.81 6.34 -7.00
CA GLU A 324 12.29 5.75 -5.75
C GLU A 324 11.99 4.23 -5.63
N ASN A 325 10.76 3.82 -5.90
CA ASN A 325 10.37 2.40 -5.92
C ASN A 325 10.84 1.68 -7.18
N LEU A 326 11.00 2.38 -8.31
CA LEU A 326 11.51 1.80 -9.55
C LEU A 326 12.98 1.38 -9.42
N ILE A 327 13.80 2.15 -8.69
CA ILE A 327 15.20 1.81 -8.44
C ILE A 327 15.28 0.54 -7.59
N MET A 328 14.48 0.44 -6.52
CA MET A 328 14.41 -0.76 -5.68
C MET A 328 13.84 -1.97 -6.43
N LEU A 329 12.78 -1.76 -7.22
CA LEU A 329 12.19 -2.81 -8.04
C LEU A 329 13.20 -3.37 -9.05
N ALA A 330 14.06 -2.53 -9.63
CA ALA A 330 15.12 -2.98 -10.53
C ALA A 330 16.11 -3.90 -9.82
N ALA A 331 16.51 -3.59 -8.58
CA ALA A 331 17.35 -4.47 -7.76
C ALA A 331 16.64 -5.81 -7.49
N ALA A 332 15.37 -5.78 -7.07
CA ALA A 332 14.56 -6.96 -6.81
C ALA A 332 14.38 -7.85 -8.05
N ALA A 333 14.06 -7.23 -9.18
CA ALA A 333 13.85 -7.93 -10.45
C ALA A 333 15.14 -8.63 -10.90
N ARG A 334 16.31 -8.01 -10.72
CA ARG A 334 17.59 -8.62 -11.09
C ARG A 334 17.87 -9.92 -10.32
N VAL A 335 17.47 -10.00 -9.05
CA VAL A 335 17.65 -11.20 -8.22
C VAL A 335 16.61 -12.27 -8.53
N ALA A 336 15.33 -11.88 -8.65
CA ALA A 336 14.23 -12.85 -8.66
C ALA A 336 13.63 -13.15 -10.04
N ALA A 337 13.79 -12.25 -11.03
CA ALA A 337 13.23 -12.41 -12.37
C ALA A 337 14.08 -11.68 -13.45
N PRO A 338 15.30 -12.18 -13.78
CA PRO A 338 16.24 -11.46 -14.65
C PRO A 338 15.68 -11.05 -16.03
N ALA A 339 14.87 -11.90 -16.67
CA ALA A 339 14.25 -11.59 -17.96
C ALA A 339 13.26 -10.41 -17.86
N LEU A 340 12.48 -10.35 -16.78
CA LEU A 340 11.61 -9.20 -16.50
C LEU A 340 12.42 -7.96 -16.09
N ALA A 341 13.59 -8.14 -15.47
CA ALA A 341 14.49 -7.03 -15.13
C ALA A 341 15.02 -6.33 -16.39
N ASP A 342 15.38 -7.08 -17.43
CA ASP A 342 15.79 -6.50 -18.72
C ASP A 342 14.64 -5.74 -19.38
N GLN A 343 13.44 -6.33 -19.38
CA GLN A 343 12.25 -5.66 -19.90
C GLN A 343 11.92 -4.39 -19.10
N LEU A 344 12.06 -4.42 -17.78
CA LEU A 344 11.86 -3.28 -16.89
C LEU A 344 12.84 -2.16 -17.25
N ALA A 345 14.12 -2.47 -17.43
CA ALA A 345 15.13 -1.49 -17.82
C ALA A 345 14.80 -0.82 -19.16
N VAL A 346 14.43 -1.61 -20.18
CA VAL A 346 14.04 -1.10 -21.50
C VAL A 346 12.82 -0.20 -21.41
N ARG A 347 11.76 -0.63 -20.72
CA ARG A 347 10.49 0.11 -20.62
C ARG A 347 10.62 1.35 -19.74
N SER A 348 11.46 1.32 -18.70
CA SER A 348 11.78 2.48 -17.87
C SER A 348 12.49 3.55 -18.70
N ALA A 349 13.53 3.17 -19.45
CA ALA A 349 14.24 4.08 -20.33
C ALA A 349 13.34 4.68 -21.41
N ALA A 350 12.42 3.88 -21.97
CA ALA A 350 11.43 4.36 -22.92
C ALA A 350 10.44 5.35 -22.29
N PHE A 351 10.00 5.09 -21.07
CA PHE A 351 9.13 5.99 -20.32
C PHE A 351 9.79 7.34 -20.06
N HIS A 352 11.02 7.37 -19.56
CA HIS A 352 11.74 8.63 -19.35
C HIS A 352 11.94 9.42 -20.65
N ARG A 353 12.35 8.76 -21.75
CA ARG A 353 12.44 9.45 -23.05
C ARG A 353 11.10 10.03 -23.48
N ALA A 354 10.00 9.30 -23.30
CA ALA A 354 8.67 9.76 -23.68
C ALA A 354 8.18 10.95 -22.85
N MET A 355 8.60 11.08 -21.59
CA MET A 355 8.29 12.25 -20.76
C MET A 355 8.85 13.56 -21.30
N ALA A 356 9.98 13.50 -22.03
CA ALA A 356 10.57 14.67 -22.67
C ALA A 356 9.90 15.04 -24.01
N THR A 357 8.99 14.20 -24.52
CA THR A 357 8.31 14.42 -25.80
C THR A 357 6.95 15.08 -25.60
N ASP A 358 5.99 14.34 -25.04
CA ASP A 358 4.63 14.81 -24.80
C ASP A 358 3.88 13.87 -23.85
N ARG A 359 2.75 14.37 -23.31
CA ARG A 359 1.94 13.63 -22.35
C ARG A 359 1.34 12.34 -22.93
N PRO A 360 0.71 12.31 -24.13
CA PRO A 360 0.21 11.07 -24.73
C PRO A 360 1.27 9.96 -24.84
N SER A 361 2.47 10.31 -25.31
CA SER A 361 3.62 9.39 -25.43
C SER A 361 4.05 8.87 -24.06
N ALA A 362 4.13 9.75 -23.05
CA ALA A 362 4.45 9.37 -21.68
C ALA A 362 3.39 8.43 -21.05
N VAL A 363 2.10 8.68 -21.27
CA VAL A 363 1.00 7.78 -20.82
C VAL A 363 1.13 6.41 -21.47
N ALA A 364 1.36 6.36 -22.79
CA ALA A 364 1.50 5.10 -23.51
C ALA A 364 2.71 4.29 -23.01
N ALA A 365 3.86 4.95 -22.79
CA ALA A 365 5.04 4.30 -22.25
C ALA A 365 4.85 3.87 -20.78
N ALA A 366 4.15 4.67 -19.96
CA ALA A 366 3.77 4.31 -18.59
C ALA A 366 2.88 3.07 -18.56
N ALA A 367 1.93 2.93 -19.49
CA ALA A 367 1.08 1.74 -19.61
C ALA A 367 1.90 0.48 -19.91
N GLN A 368 2.90 0.59 -20.80
CA GLN A 368 3.82 -0.51 -21.07
C GLN A 368 4.67 -0.84 -19.83
N LEU A 369 5.25 0.17 -19.17
CA LEU A 369 6.00 -0.06 -17.94
C LEU A 369 5.14 -0.76 -16.87
N ALA A 370 3.90 -0.31 -16.68
CA ALA A 370 2.96 -0.87 -15.72
C ALA A 370 2.67 -2.37 -15.96
N GLN A 371 2.59 -2.83 -17.21
CA GLN A 371 2.44 -4.26 -17.51
C GLN A 371 3.62 -5.10 -17.00
N THR A 372 4.85 -4.61 -17.15
CA THR A 372 6.04 -5.31 -16.64
C THR A 372 6.09 -5.27 -15.12
N VAL A 373 5.69 -4.15 -14.52
CA VAL A 373 5.56 -4.04 -13.05
C VAL A 373 4.53 -5.02 -12.51
N ALA A 374 3.37 -5.16 -13.17
CA ALA A 374 2.35 -6.13 -12.79
C ALA A 374 2.85 -7.58 -12.91
N ALA A 375 3.59 -7.89 -13.97
CA ALA A 375 4.22 -9.20 -14.14
C ALA A 375 5.25 -9.49 -13.04
N LEU A 376 6.09 -8.51 -12.68
CA LEU A 376 7.05 -8.61 -11.56
C LEU A 376 6.33 -8.80 -10.22
N LYS A 377 5.27 -8.03 -9.95
CA LYS A 377 4.44 -8.18 -8.75
C LYS A 377 3.89 -9.61 -8.64
N GLY A 378 3.36 -10.15 -9.73
CA GLY A 378 2.87 -11.54 -9.79
C GLY A 378 3.99 -12.56 -9.55
N ALA A 379 5.15 -12.37 -10.16
CA ALA A 379 6.31 -13.24 -9.97
C ALA A 379 6.82 -13.23 -8.52
N PHE A 380 6.86 -12.07 -7.86
CA PHE A 380 7.27 -11.96 -6.47
C PHE A 380 6.23 -12.57 -5.52
N ALA A 381 4.94 -12.31 -5.75
CA ALA A 381 3.86 -12.87 -4.94
C ALA A 381 3.80 -14.41 -5.00
N ALA A 382 4.24 -15.02 -6.12
CA ALA A 382 4.31 -16.47 -6.28
C ALA A 382 5.62 -17.09 -5.75
N ARG A 383 6.64 -16.27 -5.45
CA ARG A 383 7.97 -16.73 -5.03
C ARG A 383 8.13 -16.66 -3.52
N ARG A 384 8.64 -17.73 -2.92
CA ARG A 384 9.23 -17.69 -1.58
C ARG A 384 10.72 -17.39 -1.68
N PHE A 385 11.19 -16.43 -0.92
CA PHE A 385 12.59 -16.01 -0.90
C PHE A 385 13.33 -16.78 0.20
N ALA A 386 14.51 -17.29 -0.14
CA ALA A 386 15.39 -17.94 0.84
C ALA A 386 16.23 -16.88 1.59
N GLY A 387 16.75 -17.22 2.77
CA GLY A 387 17.62 -16.30 3.53
C GLY A 387 18.90 -15.87 2.77
N THR A 388 19.39 -16.67 1.82
CA THR A 388 20.49 -16.29 0.91
C THR A 388 20.08 -15.22 -0.10
N ASP A 389 18.79 -15.16 -0.46
CA ASP A 389 18.27 -14.15 -1.38
C ASP A 389 18.34 -12.77 -0.73
N THR A 390 18.18 -12.66 0.60
CA THR A 390 18.24 -11.39 1.32
C THR A 390 19.61 -10.71 1.21
N PHE A 391 20.71 -11.46 1.38
CA PHE A 391 22.06 -10.91 1.19
C PHE A 391 22.32 -10.52 -0.27
N THR A 392 21.84 -11.32 -1.22
CA THR A 392 21.92 -11.03 -2.65
C THR A 392 21.12 -9.77 -3.00
N MET A 393 20.01 -9.52 -2.31
CA MET A 393 19.17 -8.33 -2.50
C MET A 393 19.89 -7.07 -2.01
N VAL A 394 20.52 -7.11 -0.83
CA VAL A 394 21.36 -6.02 -0.32
C VAL A 394 22.51 -5.73 -1.29
N ASP A 395 23.14 -6.78 -1.83
CA ASP A 395 24.18 -6.64 -2.85
C ASP A 395 23.66 -5.98 -4.14
N ALA A 396 22.46 -6.35 -4.58
CA ALA A 396 21.84 -5.79 -5.77
C ALA A 396 21.53 -4.30 -5.62
N ILE A 397 21.09 -3.86 -4.44
CA ILE A 397 20.86 -2.43 -4.13
C ILE A 397 22.17 -1.63 -4.20
N ALA A 398 23.27 -2.21 -3.72
CA ALA A 398 24.58 -1.56 -3.70
C ALA A 398 25.36 -1.69 -5.02
N ALA A 399 24.94 -2.60 -5.91
CA ALA A 399 25.60 -2.84 -7.18
C ALA A 399 25.64 -1.57 -8.02
N LYS A 400 26.74 -1.36 -8.75
CA LYS A 400 26.97 -0.13 -9.54
C LYS A 400 25.79 0.25 -10.44
N ALA A 401 25.14 -0.73 -11.06
CA ALA A 401 23.98 -0.52 -11.93
C ALA A 401 22.77 0.13 -11.22
N VAL A 402 22.68 0.00 -9.89
CA VAL A 402 21.64 0.60 -9.05
C VAL A 402 22.19 1.81 -8.32
N SER A 403 23.39 1.72 -7.73
CA SER A 403 23.95 2.80 -6.92
C SER A 403 24.31 4.07 -7.69
N ASP A 404 24.68 3.94 -8.97
CA ASP A 404 24.86 5.10 -9.86
C ASP A 404 23.55 5.91 -10.06
N ARG A 405 22.38 5.32 -9.74
CA ARG A 405 21.07 5.99 -9.83
C ARG A 405 20.69 6.75 -8.56
N PHE A 406 21.47 6.68 -7.48
CA PHE A 406 21.23 7.43 -6.24
C PHE A 406 21.78 8.86 -6.36
N THR A 407 21.22 9.61 -7.31
CA THR A 407 21.63 11.00 -7.63
C THR A 407 20.83 12.05 -6.88
N ASP A 408 19.68 11.65 -6.35
CA ASP A 408 18.70 12.47 -5.67
C ASP A 408 18.28 11.88 -4.33
N TYR A 409 17.60 12.71 -3.54
CA TYR A 409 17.19 12.40 -2.20
C TYR A 409 16.20 11.23 -2.14
N ALA A 410 15.18 11.22 -3.00
CA ALA A 410 14.08 10.25 -2.93
C ALA A 410 14.57 8.82 -3.17
N GLY A 411 15.35 8.59 -4.23
CA GLY A 411 15.92 7.27 -4.49
C GLY A 411 16.87 6.79 -3.38
N SER A 412 17.62 7.72 -2.79
CA SER A 412 18.56 7.42 -1.69
C SER A 412 17.87 7.08 -0.38
N GLN A 413 16.82 7.84 -0.03
CA GLN A 413 15.98 7.57 1.13
C GLN A 413 15.35 6.18 1.03
N GLN A 414 14.83 5.83 -0.15
CA GLN A 414 14.24 4.52 -0.38
C GLN A 414 15.28 3.39 -0.28
N ALA A 415 16.50 3.62 -0.74
CA ALA A 415 17.58 2.64 -0.66
C ALA A 415 17.99 2.32 0.78
N VAL A 416 18.14 3.32 1.67
CA VAL A 416 18.48 3.04 3.07
C VAL A 416 17.34 2.35 3.81
N MET A 417 16.08 2.74 3.56
CA MET A 417 14.91 2.03 4.12
C MET A 417 14.87 0.57 3.65
N GLY A 418 15.14 0.33 2.36
CA GLY A 418 15.22 -1.03 1.81
C GLY A 418 16.34 -1.87 2.41
N VAL A 419 17.54 -1.31 2.60
CA VAL A 419 18.65 -2.03 3.24
C VAL A 419 18.36 -2.36 4.72
N ASP A 420 17.78 -1.42 5.47
CA ASP A 420 17.38 -1.65 6.87
C ASP A 420 16.29 -2.72 6.98
N THR A 421 15.31 -2.67 6.07
CA THR A 421 14.25 -3.69 5.95
C THR A 421 14.83 -5.08 5.70
N LEU A 422 15.77 -5.19 4.76
CA LEU A 422 16.40 -6.47 4.44
C LEU A 422 17.27 -6.99 5.60
N LEU A 423 17.92 -6.11 6.36
CA LEU A 423 18.59 -6.51 7.61
C LEU A 423 17.57 -7.03 8.64
N GLY A 424 16.44 -6.35 8.79
CA GLY A 424 15.31 -6.80 9.62
C GLY A 424 14.79 -8.18 9.21
N ALA A 425 14.68 -8.45 7.91
CA ALA A 425 14.29 -9.75 7.37
C ALA A 425 15.31 -10.86 7.74
N MET A 426 16.61 -10.56 7.75
CA MET A 426 17.63 -11.51 8.19
C MET A 426 17.52 -11.82 9.69
N VAL A 427 17.16 -10.83 10.51
CA VAL A 427 16.91 -11.03 11.94
C VAL A 427 15.65 -11.86 12.17
N SER A 428 14.54 -11.52 11.49
CA SER A 428 13.26 -12.22 11.61
C SER A 428 13.36 -13.69 11.19
N SER A 429 14.15 -13.99 10.16
CA SER A 429 14.40 -15.37 9.71
C SER A 429 15.42 -16.14 10.56
N GLY A 430 16.02 -15.51 11.58
CA GLY A 430 17.06 -16.10 12.42
C GLY A 430 18.41 -16.28 11.72
N ARG A 431 18.59 -15.72 10.52
CA ARG A 431 19.86 -15.76 9.79
C ARG A 431 20.92 -14.87 10.43
N VAL A 432 20.51 -13.76 11.03
CA VAL A 432 21.34 -12.82 11.78
C VAL A 432 20.77 -12.69 13.18
N THR A 433 21.61 -12.66 14.22
CA THR A 433 21.12 -12.45 15.59
C THR A 433 20.81 -10.98 15.85
N VAL A 434 19.90 -10.70 16.80
CA VAL A 434 19.60 -9.32 17.23
C VAL A 434 20.87 -8.58 17.68
N GLY A 435 21.77 -9.26 18.39
CA GLY A 435 23.04 -8.68 18.84
C GLY A 435 23.99 -8.33 17.68
N ALA A 436 24.07 -9.18 16.66
CA ALA A 436 24.88 -8.92 15.47
C ALA A 436 24.34 -7.73 14.67
N ALA A 437 23.02 -7.66 14.47
CA ALA A 437 22.38 -6.52 13.83
C ALA A 437 22.57 -5.21 14.63
N ALA A 438 22.46 -5.28 15.96
CA ALA A 438 22.74 -4.14 16.84
C ALA A 438 24.19 -3.64 16.71
N GLY A 439 25.15 -4.56 16.55
CA GLY A 439 26.56 -4.23 16.37
C GLY A 439 26.86 -3.37 15.14
N ILE A 440 26.04 -3.47 14.08
CA ILE A 440 26.22 -2.68 12.84
C ILE A 440 25.24 -1.51 12.72
N ARG A 441 24.36 -1.29 13.71
CA ARG A 441 23.29 -0.29 13.63
C ARG A 441 23.81 1.12 13.36
N SER A 442 24.96 1.47 13.93
CA SER A 442 25.57 2.79 13.72
C SER A 442 25.94 3.07 12.26
N ASP A 443 26.20 2.05 11.43
CA ASP A 443 26.46 2.24 9.99
C ASP A 443 25.17 2.50 9.20
N ILE A 444 24.07 1.86 9.60
CA ILE A 444 22.73 2.12 9.05
C ILE A 444 22.27 3.53 9.42
N ASP A 445 22.45 3.95 10.68
CA ASP A 445 22.08 5.28 11.15
C ASP A 445 22.89 6.39 10.45
N ARG A 446 24.16 6.12 10.11
CA ARG A 446 24.96 7.01 9.26
C ARG A 446 24.35 7.18 7.87
N ALA A 447 23.82 6.11 7.27
CA ALA A 447 23.14 6.19 5.98
C ALA A 447 21.83 6.97 6.08
N TYR A 448 21.04 6.78 7.15
CA TYR A 448 19.84 7.59 7.40
C TYR A 448 20.17 9.07 7.62
N THR A 449 21.25 9.37 8.32
CA THR A 449 21.71 10.75 8.55
C THR A 449 22.02 11.47 7.23
N ALA A 450 22.61 10.76 6.26
CA ALA A 450 22.92 11.30 4.93
C ALA A 450 21.66 11.64 4.10
N VAL A 451 20.48 11.16 4.50
CA VAL A 451 19.16 11.44 3.90
C VAL A 451 18.19 12.04 4.93
N ALA A 452 18.69 12.74 5.95
CA ALA A 452 17.84 13.34 6.97
C ALA A 452 17.11 14.61 6.50
N ASP A 453 17.75 15.39 5.60
CA ASP A 453 17.17 16.62 5.03
C ASP A 453 17.42 16.67 3.51
N PRO A 454 16.36 16.76 2.68
CA PRO A 454 16.52 16.89 1.24
C PRO A 454 17.32 18.13 0.80
N ASN A 455 17.31 19.22 1.59
CA ASN A 455 18.00 20.46 1.24
C ASN A 455 19.52 20.39 1.44
N SER A 456 19.98 19.54 2.37
CA SER A 456 21.41 19.32 2.63
C SER A 456 21.94 18.05 1.98
N TYR A 457 21.10 17.30 1.27
CA TYR A 457 21.45 16.01 0.68
C TYR A 457 22.61 16.12 -0.32
N LYS A 458 23.56 15.21 -0.18
CA LYS A 458 24.75 15.09 -1.04
C LYS A 458 24.92 13.63 -1.48
N PRO A 459 24.84 13.34 -2.79
CA PRO A 459 24.97 11.99 -3.33
C PRO A 459 26.24 11.25 -2.90
N SER A 460 27.39 11.93 -2.90
CA SER A 460 28.68 11.31 -2.54
C SER A 460 28.74 10.88 -1.08
N GLU A 461 28.22 11.69 -0.15
CA GLU A 461 28.16 11.35 1.27
C GLU A 461 27.23 10.16 1.50
N PHE A 462 26.08 10.13 0.80
CA PHE A 462 25.15 9.01 0.86
C PHE A 462 25.75 7.72 0.30
N HIS A 463 26.39 7.75 -0.88
CA HIS A 463 27.02 6.57 -1.48
C HIS A 463 28.06 5.97 -0.54
N ALA A 464 28.89 6.80 0.09
CA ALA A 464 29.87 6.35 1.07
C ALA A 464 29.22 5.73 2.31
N ALA A 465 28.15 6.34 2.84
CA ALA A 465 27.44 5.84 4.01
C ALA A 465 26.71 4.52 3.74
N LEU A 466 25.95 4.43 2.63
CA LEU A 466 25.26 3.22 2.20
C LEU A 466 26.26 2.09 1.91
N GLY A 467 27.39 2.40 1.26
CA GLY A 467 28.45 1.43 1.01
C GLY A 467 29.00 0.80 2.29
N ARG A 468 29.23 1.61 3.34
CA ARG A 468 29.65 1.12 4.67
C ARG A 468 28.59 0.22 5.31
N ALA A 469 27.32 0.65 5.30
CA ALA A 469 26.21 -0.15 5.81
C ALA A 469 26.13 -1.52 5.14
N VAL A 470 26.22 -1.56 3.80
CA VAL A 470 26.19 -2.80 3.02
C VAL A 470 27.40 -3.68 3.33
N GLN A 471 28.60 -3.12 3.46
CA GLN A 471 29.80 -3.87 3.85
C GLN A 471 29.66 -4.48 5.25
N ALA A 472 29.11 -3.72 6.20
CA ALA A 472 28.85 -4.20 7.55
C ALA A 472 27.84 -5.36 7.54
N ILE A 473 26.76 -5.27 6.75
CA ILE A 473 25.80 -6.37 6.57
C ILE A 473 26.50 -7.60 5.96
N ARG A 474 27.33 -7.43 4.92
CA ARG A 474 28.07 -8.55 4.29
C ARG A 474 28.96 -9.30 5.29
N ALA A 475 29.51 -8.61 6.28
CA ALA A 475 30.34 -9.21 7.31
C ALA A 475 29.56 -10.14 8.26
N LEU A 476 28.22 -10.11 8.23
CA LEU A 476 27.34 -10.96 9.05
C LEU A 476 26.97 -12.30 8.41
N ARG A 477 27.53 -12.62 7.23
CA ARG A 477 27.13 -13.78 6.41
C ARG A 477 27.37 -15.15 7.02
#